data_AF-A0A2E2BZQ4-F1
#
_entry.id   AF-A0A2E2BZQ4-F1
#
_cell.length_a   1.000
_cell.length_b   1.000
_cell.length_c   1.000
_cell.angle_alpha   90.00
_cell.angle_beta   90.00
_cell.angle_gamma   90.00
#
_symmetry.space_group_name_H-M   'P 1'
#
loop_
_entity.id
_entity.type
_entity.pdbx_description
1 polymer ?
#
loop_
_entity_poly.entity_id
_entity_poly.type
_entity_poly.pdbx_seq_one_letter_code
_entity_poly.pdbx_strand_id
1 'polypeptide(L)'
;MYKLGYTCVLLSFMLVGCGGGGTGETAPANQETPPAQDLSAVKTSLNAIAETGVVDSSFFGIPESLEQAGKPEVAEEAKKLGSMTNPNQVKDAAKKLADKL
;
A
#
# COMPACT_ATOMS: atom_id res chain seq x y z
N MET A 1 -21.84 -43.02 -13.96
CA MET A 1 -20.58 -42.92 -13.19
C MET A 1 -19.71 -41.86 -13.87
N TYR A 2 -19.75 -40.60 -13.41
CA TYR A 2 -18.85 -39.55 -13.91
C TYR A 2 -17.80 -39.29 -12.85
N LYS A 3 -16.56 -39.70 -13.14
CA LYS A 3 -15.44 -39.58 -12.21
C LYS A 3 -14.68 -38.30 -12.52
N LEU A 4 -14.62 -37.49 -11.48
CA LEU A 4 -13.86 -36.27 -11.25
C LEU A 4 -12.44 -36.24 -11.83
N GLY A 5 -12.06 -35.02 -12.23
CA GLY A 5 -10.70 -34.53 -12.06
C GLY A 5 -9.92 -34.39 -13.36
N TYR A 6 -9.81 -33.17 -13.87
CA TYR A 6 -8.53 -32.56 -14.31
C TYR A 6 -8.78 -31.10 -14.71
N THR A 7 -9.39 -30.34 -13.79
CA THR A 7 -9.59 -28.90 -13.89
C THR A 7 -8.37 -28.19 -13.32
N CYS A 8 -7.19 -28.39 -13.89
CA CYS A 8 -6.00 -27.70 -13.39
C CYS A 8 -4.90 -27.58 -14.45
N VAL A 9 -4.52 -26.33 -14.69
CA VAL A 9 -3.17 -25.90 -15.11
C VAL A 9 -2.77 -26.15 -16.57
N LEU A 10 -3.54 -25.68 -17.56
CA LEU A 10 -3.04 -25.63 -18.94
C LEU A 10 -3.23 -24.29 -19.69
N LEU A 11 -3.75 -23.23 -19.07
CA LEU A 11 -4.15 -22.02 -19.82
C LEU A 11 -3.39 -20.72 -19.49
N SER A 12 -2.12 -20.74 -19.07
CA SER A 12 -1.41 -19.46 -18.81
C SER A 12 0.06 -19.40 -19.17
N PHE A 13 0.60 -20.36 -19.94
CA PHE A 13 2.03 -20.43 -20.26
C PHE A 13 2.42 -19.83 -21.63
N MET A 14 1.77 -18.75 -22.08
CA MET A 14 2.03 -18.17 -23.42
C MET A 14 2.19 -16.65 -23.45
N LEU A 15 2.84 -16.05 -22.46
CA LEU A 15 3.44 -14.71 -22.62
C LEU A 15 4.83 -14.66 -21.98
N VAL A 16 5.76 -15.32 -22.66
CA VAL A 16 7.20 -15.08 -22.58
C VAL A 16 7.48 -13.66 -23.07
N GLY A 17 8.12 -12.87 -22.22
CA GLY A 17 8.73 -11.58 -22.54
C GLY A 17 10.02 -11.37 -21.74
N CYS A 18 11.15 -11.71 -22.38
CA CYS A 18 12.52 -11.28 -22.08
C CYS A 18 13.21 -11.77 -20.77
N GLY A 19 14.17 -12.69 -20.92
CA GLY A 19 15.21 -12.93 -19.92
C GLY A 19 15.72 -14.37 -19.91
N GLY A 20 16.82 -14.63 -20.64
CA GLY A 20 17.43 -15.94 -20.83
C GLY A 20 17.87 -16.67 -19.55
N GLY A 21 17.92 -17.99 -19.66
CA GLY A 21 18.09 -18.92 -18.55
C GLY A 21 19.47 -19.02 -17.89
N GLY A 22 19.52 -19.94 -16.94
CA GLY A 22 20.72 -20.33 -16.19
C GLY A 22 20.32 -21.18 -15.00
N THR A 23 20.49 -22.50 -15.12
CA THR A 23 20.72 -23.41 -13.99
C THR A 23 21.81 -22.84 -13.10
N GLY A 24 21.53 -22.64 -11.81
CA GLY A 24 22.54 -22.22 -10.85
C GLY A 24 21.94 -22.19 -9.45
N GLU A 25 22.66 -22.82 -8.53
CA GLU A 25 22.36 -23.05 -7.12
C GLU A 25 21.44 -22.04 -6.41
N THR A 26 20.51 -22.57 -5.61
CA THR A 26 19.76 -21.83 -4.60
C THR A 26 20.72 -21.28 -3.53
N ALA A 27 21.28 -20.10 -3.78
CA ALA A 27 21.68 -19.20 -2.72
C ALA A 27 20.39 -18.73 -2.01
N PRO A 28 20.39 -18.49 -0.69
CA PRO A 28 19.25 -17.84 -0.05
C PRO A 28 19.04 -16.53 -0.78
N ALA A 29 17.90 -16.40 -1.46
CA ALA A 29 17.50 -15.15 -2.08
C ALA A 29 17.66 -14.09 -0.99
N ASN A 30 18.61 -13.18 -1.20
CA ASN A 30 18.80 -12.02 -0.38
C ASN A 30 17.42 -11.39 -0.26
N GLN A 31 16.74 -11.62 0.86
CA GLN A 31 15.53 -10.92 1.19
C GLN A 31 16.04 -9.50 1.44
N GLU A 32 16.18 -8.73 0.36
CA GLU A 32 16.17 -7.29 0.46
C GLU A 32 14.89 -7.01 1.20
N THR A 33 15.03 -6.72 2.50
CA THR A 33 13.96 -6.15 3.32
C THR A 33 13.27 -5.13 2.41
N PRO A 34 11.96 -5.27 2.13
CA PRO A 34 11.28 -4.35 1.23
C PRO A 34 11.69 -2.94 1.63
N PRO A 35 12.15 -2.11 0.68
CA PRO A 35 12.71 -0.80 1.01
C PRO A 35 11.72 -0.13 1.95
N ALA A 36 12.21 0.29 3.13
CA ALA A 36 11.39 0.95 4.12
C ALA A 36 10.63 2.05 3.38
N GLN A 37 9.31 1.90 3.27
CA GLN A 37 8.54 2.72 2.37
C GLN A 37 8.69 4.17 2.84
N ASP A 38 9.17 5.05 1.94
CA ASP A 38 9.35 6.45 2.30
C ASP A 38 7.99 7.09 2.56
N LEU A 39 7.72 7.38 3.83
CA LEU A 39 6.48 8.01 4.27
C LEU A 39 6.56 9.54 4.22
N SER A 40 7.63 10.12 3.70
CA SER A 40 7.81 11.57 3.61
C SER A 40 6.74 12.21 2.71
N ALA A 41 6.39 11.55 1.60
CA ALA A 41 5.28 11.97 0.74
C ALA A 41 3.93 11.91 1.48
N VAL A 42 3.70 10.83 2.24
CA VAL A 42 2.48 10.65 3.04
C VAL A 42 2.36 11.74 4.11
N LYS A 43 3.46 12.01 4.82
CA LYS A 43 3.52 13.05 5.85
C LYS A 43 3.31 14.46 5.28
N THR A 44 3.86 14.74 4.10
CA THR A 44 3.64 16.00 3.39
C THR A 44 2.17 16.19 3.05
N SER A 45 1.52 15.17 2.47
CA SER A 45 0.10 15.21 2.14
C SER A 45 -0.79 15.38 3.38
N LEU A 46 -0.49 14.67 4.47
CA LEU A 46 -1.23 14.83 5.74
C LEU A 46 -1.06 16.23 6.34
N ASN A 47 0.13 16.84 6.25
CA ASN A 47 0.32 18.23 6.69
C ASN A 47 -0.47 19.21 5.82
N ALA A 48 -0.49 19.03 4.50
CA ALA A 48 -1.31 19.87 3.61
C ALA A 48 -2.81 19.78 3.96
N ILE A 49 -3.30 18.59 4.31
CA ILE A 49 -4.68 18.39 4.79
C ILE A 49 -4.87 19.03 6.18
N ALA A 50 -3.86 18.97 7.06
CA ALA A 50 -3.89 19.61 8.37
C ALA A 50 -3.98 21.15 8.27
N GLU A 51 -3.38 21.75 7.25
CA GLU A 51 -3.44 23.19 6.99
C GLU A 51 -4.77 23.60 6.36
N THR A 52 -5.18 22.88 5.31
CA THR A 52 -6.35 23.23 4.48
C THR A 52 -7.67 22.76 5.09
N GLY A 53 -7.67 21.63 5.80
CA GLY A 53 -8.87 20.94 6.29
C GLY A 53 -9.67 20.25 5.18
N VAL A 54 -9.06 20.04 4.02
CA VAL A 54 -9.69 19.45 2.84
C VAL A 54 -8.94 18.17 2.46
N VAL A 55 -9.69 17.08 2.36
CA VAL A 55 -9.17 15.81 1.83
C VAL A 55 -9.27 15.88 0.30
N ASP A 56 -8.12 15.86 -0.37
CA ASP A 56 -8.01 15.86 -1.83
C ASP A 56 -7.72 14.44 -2.38
N SER A 57 -7.82 14.27 -3.71
CA SER A 57 -7.37 13.10 -4.46
C SER A 57 -6.00 12.53 -4.04
N SER A 58 -5.08 13.39 -3.61
CA SER A 58 -3.75 13.01 -3.10
C SER A 58 -3.80 12.15 -1.83
N PHE A 59 -4.93 12.11 -1.13
CA PHE A 59 -5.14 11.32 0.08
C PHE A 59 -5.46 9.84 -0.19
N PHE A 60 -6.04 9.50 -1.35
CA PHE A 60 -6.63 8.18 -1.57
C PHE A 60 -5.60 7.03 -1.57
N GLY A 61 -4.33 7.32 -1.88
CA GLY A 61 -3.24 6.34 -1.80
C GLY A 61 -2.56 6.24 -0.43
N ILE A 62 -2.90 7.12 0.52
CA ILE A 62 -2.24 7.17 1.83
C ILE A 62 -2.55 5.94 2.69
N PRO A 63 -3.82 5.49 2.83
CA PRO A 63 -4.12 4.31 3.63
C PRO A 63 -3.36 3.07 3.16
N GLU A 64 -3.33 2.83 1.85
CA GLU A 64 -2.62 1.69 1.26
C GLU A 64 -1.11 1.78 1.51
N SER A 65 -0.52 2.97 1.35
CA SER A 65 0.90 3.21 1.64
C SER A 65 1.24 2.95 3.11
N LEU A 66 0.33 3.26 4.03
CA LEU A 66 0.51 2.99 5.46
C LEU A 66 0.38 1.50 5.80
N GLU A 67 -0.51 0.76 5.12
CA GLU A 67 -0.63 -0.69 5.24
C GLU A 67 0.63 -1.39 4.75
N GLN A 68 1.14 -0.98 3.58
CA GLN A 68 2.38 -1.50 2.99
C GLN A 68 3.62 -1.17 3.83
N ALA A 69 3.64 -0.02 4.51
CA ALA A 69 4.69 0.36 5.45
C ALA A 69 4.60 -0.35 6.81
N GLY A 70 3.66 -1.29 7.00
CA GLY A 70 3.50 -2.04 8.25
C GLY A 70 2.89 -1.23 9.39
N LYS A 71 2.13 -0.16 9.08
CA LYS A 71 1.41 0.69 10.05
C LYS A 71 -0.12 0.57 9.88
N PRO A 72 -0.72 -0.63 10.02
CA PRO A 72 -2.14 -0.85 9.74
C PRO A 72 -3.08 -0.05 10.65
N GLU A 73 -2.70 0.21 11.90
CA GLU A 73 -3.50 1.04 12.82
C GLU A 73 -3.60 2.50 12.33
N VAL A 74 -2.49 3.04 11.81
CA VAL A 74 -2.43 4.40 11.25
C VAL A 74 -3.19 4.46 9.93
N ALA A 75 -3.14 3.39 9.13
CA ALA A 75 -3.93 3.28 7.91
C ALA A 75 -5.44 3.27 8.17
N GLU A 76 -5.91 2.58 9.21
CA GLU A 76 -7.32 2.59 9.60
C GLU A 76 -7.76 4.00 10.06
N GLU A 77 -6.93 4.69 10.83
CA GLU A 77 -7.17 6.08 11.21
C GLU A 77 -7.20 7.01 9.97
N ALA A 78 -6.35 6.78 8.97
CA ALA A 78 -6.40 7.49 7.69
C ALA A 78 -7.70 7.20 6.92
N LYS A 79 -8.17 5.95 6.84
CA LYS A 79 -9.48 5.62 6.23
C LYS A 79 -10.62 6.42 6.88
N LYS A 80 -10.59 6.57 8.21
CA LYS A 80 -11.56 7.39 8.96
C LYS A 80 -11.46 8.87 8.59
N LEU A 81 -10.25 9.42 8.47
CA LEU A 81 -10.03 10.81 8.04
C LEU A 81 -10.68 11.11 6.69
N GLY A 82 -10.55 10.21 5.70
CA GLY A 82 -11.14 10.37 4.37
C GLY A 82 -12.67 10.41 4.34
N SER A 83 -13.33 9.96 5.42
CA SER A 83 -14.78 9.99 5.57
C SER A 83 -15.28 11.17 6.40
N MET A 84 -14.38 11.98 6.98
CA MET A 84 -14.75 13.13 7.80
C MET A 84 -15.21 14.30 6.93
N THR A 85 -16.30 14.95 7.33
CA THR A 85 -16.87 16.10 6.62
C THR A 85 -16.63 17.43 7.33
N ASN A 86 -16.27 17.41 8.62
CA ASN A 86 -15.99 18.61 9.39
C ASN A 86 -14.53 19.04 9.21
N PRO A 87 -14.26 20.22 8.64
CA PRO A 87 -12.89 20.66 8.34
C PRO A 87 -12.01 20.76 9.59
N ASN A 88 -12.55 21.17 10.76
CA ASN A 88 -11.74 21.25 11.98
C ASN A 88 -11.32 19.86 12.47
N GLN A 89 -12.20 18.86 12.34
CA GLN A 89 -11.88 17.48 12.68
C GLN A 89 -10.88 16.88 11.69
N VAL A 90 -11.03 17.19 10.40
CA VAL A 90 -10.07 16.81 9.35
C VAL A 90 -8.69 17.37 9.67
N LYS A 91 -8.58 18.65 10.03
CA LYS A 91 -7.30 19.28 10.37
C LYS A 91 -6.59 18.60 11.54
N ASP A 92 -7.33 18.39 12.63
CA ASP A 92 -6.79 17.78 13.85
C ASP A 92 -6.38 16.31 13.62
N ALA A 93 -7.24 15.53 12.97
CA ALA A 93 -6.96 14.13 12.67
C ALA A 93 -5.80 13.97 11.67
N ALA A 94 -5.72 14.81 10.63
CA ALA A 94 -4.60 14.80 9.70
C ALA A 94 -3.27 15.17 10.37
N LYS A 95 -3.28 16.17 11.25
CA LYS A 95 -2.11 16.54 12.05
C LYS A 95 -1.66 15.39 12.96
N LYS A 96 -2.60 14.76 13.66
CA LYS A 96 -2.32 13.62 14.54
C LYS A 96 -1.74 12.44 13.77
N LEU A 97 -2.24 12.17 12.56
CA LEU A 97 -1.68 11.15 11.68
C LEU A 97 -0.25 11.50 11.25
N ALA A 98 0.01 12.75 10.84
CA ALA A 98 1.34 13.20 10.43
C ALA A 98 2.38 13.12 11.56
N ASP A 99 1.97 13.33 12.82
CA ASP A 99 2.82 13.24 14.01
C ASP A 99 3.21 11.79 14.35
N LYS A 100 2.39 10.81 13.94
CA LYS A 100 2.63 9.37 14.13
C LYS A 100 3.56 8.75 13.06
N LEU A 101 3.88 9.50 12.01
CA LEU A 101 4.77 9.11 10.92
C LEU A 101 6.19 9.65 11.14
#